data_AF-A0A7J7MAE9-F1
#
_entry.id   AF-A0A7J7MAE9-F1
#
_cell.length_a   1.000
_cell.length_b   1.000
_cell.length_c   1.000
_cell.angle_alpha   90.00
_cell.angle_beta   90.00
_cell.angle_gamma   90.00
#
_symmetry.space_group_name_H-M   'P 1'
#
loop_
_entity.id
_entity.type
_entity.pdbx_description
1 polymer ?
#
loop_
_entity_poly.entity_id
_entity_poly.type
_entity_poly.pdbx_seq_one_letter_code
_entity_poly.pdbx_strand_id
1 'polypeptide(L)'
;MEMSRKFLIIFLLILHYTPLEASQDECSRVSRCKHHAPAVRFPFKLKGHHPDHCGYPGFELYCTTEKETMVKLPSSGDFIVKSINYKSQFMDIADPDNCIPRRLLQHLNFSESPFHQFKINIMDEYGPVVVHLEEFNLTFFNCSPGYRYTTQLISTSYKLSCLGAPGYEVRAIYAGEIIAGLGEALRLTSCRKIQTIKHVLMRGSDDHQYEFFLRFSWSLPICRSCEELGMRCRLKNWTIPPITECFNTTNKPDLLAKGM
;
A
#
# COMPACT_ATOMS: atom_id res chain seq x y z
N MET A 1 47.75 -29.38 -31.81
CA MET A 1 47.15 -28.91 -30.52
C MET A 1 46.05 -27.91 -30.85
N GLU A 2 44.94 -28.39 -31.40
CA GLU A 2 43.91 -27.53 -32.02
C GLU A 2 42.49 -28.01 -31.66
N MET A 3 42.38 -28.61 -30.47
CA MET A 3 41.13 -29.13 -29.88
C MET A 3 40.72 -28.34 -28.63
N SER A 4 41.49 -27.33 -28.20
CA SER A 4 41.25 -26.61 -26.94
C SER A 4 40.40 -25.35 -27.11
N ARG A 5 40.56 -24.60 -28.21
CA ARG A 5 39.90 -23.28 -28.37
C ARG A 5 38.40 -23.38 -28.62
N LYS A 6 37.94 -24.35 -29.43
CA LYS A 6 36.51 -24.59 -29.68
C LYS A 6 35.82 -25.14 -28.44
N PHE A 7 36.49 -26.01 -27.69
CA PHE A 7 35.99 -26.57 -26.44
C PHE A 7 35.86 -25.50 -25.35
N LEU A 8 36.82 -24.58 -25.26
CA LEU A 8 36.77 -23.43 -24.35
C LEU A 8 35.61 -22.49 -24.67
N ILE A 9 35.36 -22.20 -25.95
CA ILE A 9 34.22 -21.36 -26.38
C ILE A 9 32.88 -22.02 -26.05
N ILE A 10 32.76 -23.33 -26.29
CA ILE A 10 31.55 -24.10 -25.93
C ILE A 10 31.35 -24.09 -24.40
N PHE A 11 32.40 -24.30 -23.63
CA PHE A 11 32.33 -24.28 -22.16
C PHE A 11 31.95 -22.89 -21.60
N LEU A 12 32.45 -21.81 -22.22
CA LEU A 12 32.07 -20.44 -21.87
C LEU A 12 30.60 -20.11 -22.24
N LEU A 13 30.08 -20.64 -23.35
CA LEU A 13 28.68 -20.50 -23.73
C LEU A 13 27.73 -21.26 -22.79
N ILE A 14 28.16 -22.40 -22.26
CA ILE A 14 27.40 -23.18 -21.28
C ILE A 14 27.37 -22.48 -19.90
N LEU A 15 28.45 -21.79 -19.50
CA LEU A 15 28.52 -21.01 -18.26
C LEU A 15 27.64 -19.74 -18.25
N HIS A 16 27.30 -19.19 -19.42
CA HIS A 16 26.37 -18.06 -19.55
C HIS A 16 24.90 -18.47 -19.67
N TYR A 17 24.63 -19.77 -19.85
CA TYR A 17 23.29 -20.32 -19.86
C TYR A 17 22.88 -20.69 -18.42
N THR A 18 22.68 -19.69 -17.56
CA THR A 18 21.83 -19.91 -16.39
C THR A 18 20.41 -20.07 -16.92
N PRO A 19 19.74 -21.23 -16.72
CA PRO A 19 18.36 -21.38 -17.17
C PRO A 19 17.51 -20.33 -16.43
N LEU A 20 16.77 -19.53 -17.22
CA LEU A 20 15.85 -18.51 -16.72
C LEU A 20 14.91 -19.03 -15.62
N GLU A 21 14.56 -20.32 -15.69
CA GLU A 21 13.76 -21.04 -14.69
C GLU A 21 14.37 -21.02 -13.28
N ALA A 22 15.68 -21.22 -13.12
CA ALA A 22 16.32 -21.20 -11.80
C ALA A 22 16.31 -19.79 -11.19
N SER A 23 16.44 -18.75 -12.01
CA SER A 23 16.37 -17.34 -11.56
C SER A 23 14.94 -16.92 -11.18
N GLN A 24 13.93 -17.48 -11.86
CA GLN A 24 12.52 -17.19 -11.56
C GLN A 24 12.03 -17.87 -10.28
N ASP A 25 12.56 -19.04 -9.93
CA ASP A 25 12.26 -19.69 -8.65
C ASP A 25 12.75 -18.85 -7.46
N GLU A 26 13.94 -18.22 -7.58
CA GLU A 26 14.46 -17.31 -6.56
C GLU A 26 13.57 -16.06 -6.39
N CYS A 27 13.09 -15.49 -7.49
CA CYS A 27 12.15 -14.36 -7.46
C CYS A 27 10.74 -14.70 -6.96
N SER A 28 10.39 -15.98 -6.89
CA SER A 28 9.06 -16.45 -6.47
C SER A 28 8.94 -16.63 -4.95
N ARG A 29 10.04 -16.42 -4.22
CA ARG A 29 10.09 -16.53 -2.76
C ARG A 29 9.18 -15.51 -2.07
N VAL A 30 8.54 -15.95 -0.99
CA VAL A 30 7.83 -15.08 -0.06
C VAL A 30 8.73 -14.79 1.14
N SER A 31 8.89 -13.53 1.49
CA SER A 31 9.70 -13.07 2.62
C SER A 31 8.87 -12.25 3.61
N ARG A 32 9.32 -12.17 4.85
CA ARG A 32 8.72 -11.37 5.92
C ARG A 32 9.83 -10.82 6.83
N CYS A 33 9.66 -9.62 7.37
CA CYS A 33 10.58 -9.08 8.38
C CYS A 33 10.46 -9.82 9.73
N LYS A 34 9.25 -10.31 10.06
CA LYS A 34 8.96 -11.15 11.24
C LYS A 34 7.75 -12.06 10.97
N HIS A 35 7.53 -13.06 11.82
CA HIS A 35 6.49 -14.10 11.66
C HIS A 35 5.09 -13.53 11.33
N HIS A 36 4.70 -12.43 11.99
CA HIS A 36 3.40 -11.78 11.81
C HIS A 36 3.42 -10.50 10.94
N ALA A 37 4.56 -10.16 10.34
CA ALA A 37 4.63 -9.04 9.39
C ALA A 37 3.96 -9.42 8.06
N PRO A 38 3.57 -8.45 7.22
CA PRO A 38 3.03 -8.72 5.89
C PRO A 38 3.94 -9.63 5.06
N ALA A 39 3.32 -10.56 4.32
CA ALA A 39 4.02 -11.36 3.33
C ALA A 39 4.46 -10.46 2.18
N VAL A 40 5.76 -10.42 1.89
CA VAL A 40 6.35 -9.67 0.78
C VAL A 40 6.71 -10.63 -0.33
N ARG A 41 6.18 -10.34 -1.52
CA ARG A 41 6.42 -11.05 -2.78
C ARG A 41 6.14 -10.10 -3.95
N PHE A 42 6.45 -10.54 -5.17
CA PHE A 42 6.18 -9.76 -6.38
C PHE A 42 4.74 -9.18 -6.38
N PRO A 43 4.54 -7.88 -6.70
CA PRO A 43 5.50 -6.95 -7.30
C PRO A 43 6.52 -6.35 -6.33
N PHE A 44 6.31 -6.49 -5.02
CA PHE A 44 7.20 -5.95 -4.02
C PHE A 44 8.47 -6.78 -3.88
N LYS A 45 9.58 -6.07 -3.64
CA LYS A 45 10.84 -6.68 -3.22
C LYS A 45 11.22 -6.22 -1.83
N LEU A 46 11.78 -7.13 -1.05
CA LEU A 46 12.31 -6.81 0.28
C LEU A 46 13.83 -6.70 0.16
N LYS A 47 14.35 -5.50 0.38
CA LYS A 47 15.78 -5.19 0.26
C LYS A 47 16.61 -6.12 1.15
N GLY A 48 17.64 -6.73 0.57
CA GLY A 48 18.51 -7.69 1.25
C GLY A 48 17.95 -9.10 1.41
N HIS A 49 16.69 -9.34 1.01
CA HIS A 49 16.05 -10.67 1.03
C HIS A 49 15.73 -11.20 -0.36
N HIS A 50 15.34 -10.33 -1.29
CA HIS A 50 15.14 -10.67 -2.69
C HIS A 50 16.32 -10.12 -3.51
N PRO A 51 16.78 -10.84 -4.54
CA PRO A 51 17.75 -10.30 -5.50
C PRO A 51 17.27 -8.98 -6.12
N ASP A 52 18.21 -8.13 -6.54
CA ASP A 52 17.86 -6.81 -7.08
C ASP A 52 16.98 -6.86 -8.33
N HIS A 53 17.09 -7.95 -9.10
CA HIS A 53 16.29 -8.22 -10.29
C HIS A 53 14.92 -8.86 -9.97
N CYS A 54 14.62 -9.16 -8.70
CA CYS A 54 13.36 -9.77 -8.29
C CYS A 54 12.43 -8.72 -7.70
N GLY A 55 11.75 -7.95 -8.56
CA GLY A 55 10.78 -6.93 -8.13
C GLY A 55 10.37 -6.00 -9.26
N TYR A 56 9.23 -5.35 -9.11
CA TYR A 56 8.82 -4.30 -10.02
C TYR A 56 9.50 -2.97 -9.64
N PRO A 57 9.99 -2.16 -10.60
CA PRO A 57 10.60 -0.86 -10.30
C PRO A 57 9.68 0.03 -9.45
N GLY A 58 10.24 0.60 -8.37
CA GLY A 58 9.48 1.44 -7.43
C GLY A 58 8.72 0.69 -6.32
N PHE A 59 8.73 -0.65 -6.33
CA PHE A 59 8.08 -1.49 -5.30
C PHE A 59 9.08 -2.06 -4.28
N GLU A 60 10.04 -1.24 -3.85
CA GLU A 60 11.02 -1.65 -2.84
C GLU A 60 10.47 -1.41 -1.42
N LEU A 61 10.57 -2.44 -0.59
CA LEU A 61 10.34 -2.42 0.85
C LEU A 61 11.64 -2.78 1.57
N TYR A 62 11.75 -2.44 2.86
CA TYR A 62 12.88 -2.85 3.68
C TYR A 62 12.44 -3.23 5.09
N CYS A 63 13.30 -3.94 5.82
CA CYS A 63 13.11 -4.24 7.23
C CYS A 63 13.91 -3.27 8.09
N THR A 64 13.33 -2.77 9.18
CA THR A 64 14.08 -2.08 10.23
C THR A 64 14.82 -3.07 11.13
N THR A 65 15.67 -2.55 12.01
CA THR A 65 16.31 -3.30 13.10
C THR A 65 15.29 -3.95 14.04
N GLU A 66 14.15 -3.29 14.26
CA GLU A 66 13.01 -3.76 15.06
C GLU A 66 12.11 -4.73 14.27
N LYS A 67 12.53 -5.10 13.05
CA LYS A 67 11.83 -6.03 12.15
C LYS A 67 10.46 -5.52 11.71
N GLU A 68 10.30 -4.21 11.57
CA GLU A 68 9.15 -3.61 10.92
C GLU A 68 9.34 -3.58 9.41
N THR A 69 8.27 -3.84 8.65
CA THR A 69 8.27 -3.74 7.20
C THR A 69 7.98 -2.29 6.82
N MET A 70 8.87 -1.67 6.06
CA MET A 70 8.80 -0.25 5.73
C MET A 70 8.74 -0.01 4.22
N VAL A 71 8.06 1.08 3.84
CA VAL A 71 8.10 1.66 2.49
C VAL A 71 8.64 3.07 2.59
N LYS A 72 9.55 3.43 1.67
CA LYS A 72 10.05 4.80 1.53
C LYS A 72 9.34 5.49 0.37
N LEU A 73 8.71 6.62 0.65
CA LEU A 73 8.03 7.43 -0.35
C LEU A 73 8.89 8.68 -0.62
N PRO A 74 9.30 8.94 -1.89
CA PRO A 74 10.33 9.92 -2.22
C PRO A 74 10.17 11.28 -1.56
N SER A 75 8.96 11.85 -1.60
CA SER A 75 8.67 13.19 -1.07
C SER A 75 7.97 13.19 0.29
N SER A 76 7.70 12.01 0.88
CA SER A 76 6.87 11.87 2.09
C SER A 76 7.53 11.12 3.24
N GLY A 77 8.72 10.55 3.01
CA GLY A 77 9.48 9.81 4.03
C GLY A 77 9.04 8.36 4.17
N ASP A 78 9.34 7.79 5.33
CA ASP A 78 9.18 6.37 5.62
C ASP A 78 7.86 6.06 6.35
N PHE A 79 7.22 4.97 5.94
CA PHE A 79 5.97 4.49 6.53
C PHE A 79 6.02 2.99 6.82
N ILE A 80 5.32 2.59 7.87
CA ILE A 80 5.18 1.18 8.25
C ILE A 80 4.12 0.56 7.34
N VAL A 81 4.45 -0.55 6.69
CA VAL A 81 3.50 -1.36 5.92
C VAL A 81 2.78 -2.30 6.88
N LYS A 82 1.47 -2.09 7.05
CA LYS A 82 0.60 -2.87 7.94
C LYS A 82 0.01 -4.09 7.25
N SER A 83 -0.36 -3.96 5.98
CA SER A 83 -0.94 -5.04 5.20
C SER A 83 -0.65 -4.84 3.71
N ILE A 84 -0.62 -5.94 2.96
CA ILE A 84 -0.54 -5.93 1.50
C ILE A 84 -1.60 -6.89 0.98
N ASN A 85 -2.52 -6.37 0.16
CA ASN A 85 -3.50 -7.16 -0.54
C ASN A 85 -3.15 -7.22 -2.04
N TYR A 86 -2.61 -8.36 -2.45
CA TYR A 86 -2.18 -8.59 -3.83
C TYR A 86 -3.36 -8.69 -4.80
N LYS A 87 -4.47 -9.31 -4.39
CA LYS A 87 -5.67 -9.46 -5.22
C LYS A 87 -6.32 -8.12 -5.54
N SER A 88 -6.59 -7.32 -4.51
CA SER A 88 -7.19 -6.00 -4.67
C SER A 88 -6.19 -4.92 -5.09
N GLN A 89 -4.89 -5.22 -5.04
CA GLN A 89 -3.77 -4.32 -5.35
C GLN A 89 -3.74 -3.05 -4.48
N PHE A 90 -3.78 -3.22 -3.16
CA PHE A 90 -3.57 -2.14 -2.21
C PHE A 90 -2.66 -2.55 -1.04
N MET A 91 -2.09 -1.55 -0.38
CA MET A 91 -1.36 -1.70 0.88
C MET A 91 -1.86 -0.67 1.88
N ASP A 92 -1.91 -1.08 3.15
CA ASP A 92 -2.20 -0.19 4.26
C ASP A 92 -0.89 0.23 4.90
N ILE A 93 -0.73 1.53 5.11
CA ILE A 93 0.47 2.13 5.70
C ILE A 93 0.12 2.99 6.91
N ALA A 94 1.01 2.99 7.89
CA ALA A 94 0.91 3.77 9.11
C ALA A 94 2.16 4.64 9.33
N ASP A 95 1.98 5.71 10.08
CA ASP A 95 3.08 6.58 10.51
C ASP A 95 3.80 5.94 11.70
N PRO A 96 5.15 5.85 11.70
CA PRO A 96 5.91 5.38 12.86
C PRO A 96 5.58 6.12 14.15
N ASP A 97 5.31 7.43 14.07
CA ASP A 97 4.92 8.27 15.21
C ASP A 97 3.43 8.14 15.58
N ASN A 98 2.71 7.21 14.94
CA ASN A 98 1.27 7.01 15.08
C ASN A 98 0.45 8.30 14.87
N CYS A 99 0.86 9.14 13.91
CA CYS A 99 0.22 10.41 13.65
C CYS A 99 0.08 10.75 12.15
N ILE A 100 -0.59 9.86 11.41
CA ILE A 100 -1.04 10.13 10.02
C ILE A 100 -1.74 11.49 9.87
N PRO A 101 -2.60 11.95 10.80
CA PRO A 101 -3.17 13.31 10.71
C PRO A 101 -2.13 14.43 10.60
N ARG A 102 -1.01 14.34 11.32
CA ARG A 102 0.10 15.30 11.22
C ARG A 102 0.79 15.22 9.87
N ARG A 103 1.04 14.01 9.39
CA ARG A 103 1.62 13.75 8.06
C ARG A 103 0.77 14.41 6.97
N LEU A 104 -0.56 14.27 7.03
CA LEU A 104 -1.47 14.92 6.09
C LEU A 104 -1.34 16.44 6.10
N LEU A 105 -1.33 17.07 7.28
CA LEU A 105 -1.14 18.53 7.43
C LEU A 105 0.23 19.01 6.94
N GLN A 106 1.21 18.12 6.82
CA GLN A 106 2.53 18.39 6.24
C GLN A 106 2.58 18.20 4.72
N HIS A 107 1.43 18.06 4.05
CA HIS A 107 1.29 17.95 2.60
C HIS A 107 2.00 16.73 2.00
N LEU A 108 1.50 15.54 2.34
CA LEU A 108 1.94 14.30 1.72
C LEU A 108 1.89 14.36 0.19
N ASN A 109 2.98 13.94 -0.45
CA ASN A 109 3.11 13.85 -1.89
C ASN A 109 3.58 12.45 -2.29
N PHE A 110 2.80 11.82 -3.16
CA PHE A 110 3.02 10.46 -3.67
C PHE A 110 3.16 10.42 -5.19
N SER A 111 3.18 11.58 -5.86
CA SER A 111 3.19 11.69 -7.33
C SER A 111 4.44 11.08 -7.96
N GLU A 112 5.54 10.98 -7.20
CA GLU A 112 6.79 10.36 -7.62
C GLU A 112 6.87 8.86 -7.29
N SER A 113 5.79 8.29 -6.76
CA SER A 113 5.69 6.86 -6.43
C SER A 113 4.75 6.13 -7.41
N PRO A 114 4.88 4.81 -7.56
CA PRO A 114 3.92 4.02 -8.36
C PRO A 114 2.54 3.88 -7.68
N PHE A 115 2.42 4.39 -6.45
CA PHE A 115 1.25 4.27 -5.62
C PHE A 115 0.35 5.50 -5.77
N HIS A 116 -0.96 5.27 -5.74
CA HIS A 116 -1.95 6.32 -5.74
C HIS A 116 -2.91 6.16 -4.57
N GLN A 117 -3.54 7.26 -4.19
CA GLN A 117 -4.57 7.24 -3.17
C GLN A 117 -5.68 6.25 -3.56
N PHE A 118 -6.02 5.36 -2.62
CA PHE A 118 -7.08 4.38 -2.84
C PHE A 118 -8.43 5.07 -3.05
N LYS A 119 -9.13 4.67 -4.12
CA LYS A 119 -10.49 5.13 -4.43
C LYS A 119 -11.48 4.14 -3.83
N ILE A 120 -12.37 4.61 -2.96
CA ILE A 120 -13.46 3.78 -2.43
C ILE A 120 -14.51 3.68 -3.53
N ASN A 121 -14.77 2.46 -4.00
CA ASN A 121 -15.94 2.16 -4.81
C ASN A 121 -17.01 1.63 -3.86
N ILE A 122 -18.11 2.37 -3.67
CA ILE A 122 -19.26 1.89 -2.93
C ILE A 122 -20.18 1.21 -3.96
N MET A 123 -20.59 -0.02 -3.73
CA MET A 123 -21.69 -0.60 -4.49
C MET A 123 -22.96 -0.30 -3.72
N ASP A 124 -23.91 0.40 -4.34
CA ASP A 124 -25.27 0.53 -3.83
C ASP A 124 -26.22 -0.36 -4.64
N GLU A 125 -27.51 -0.33 -4.30
CA GLU A 125 -28.55 -1.11 -4.97
C GLU A 125 -28.67 -0.82 -6.48
N TYR A 126 -28.17 0.33 -6.95
CA TYR A 126 -28.25 0.77 -8.35
C TYR A 126 -26.97 0.53 -9.15
N GLY A 127 -25.91 0.02 -8.53
CA GLY A 127 -24.66 -0.36 -9.20
C GLY A 127 -23.41 0.23 -8.54
N PRO A 128 -22.28 0.25 -9.26
CA PRO A 128 -21.05 0.83 -8.71
C PRO A 128 -21.18 2.35 -8.61
N VAL A 129 -21.34 2.86 -7.39
CA VAL A 129 -21.12 4.27 -7.07
C VAL A 129 -19.61 4.48 -6.95
N VAL A 130 -19.02 5.02 -8.01
CA VAL A 130 -17.69 5.58 -7.92
C VAL A 130 -17.82 6.87 -7.10
N VAL A 131 -17.51 6.80 -5.79
CA VAL A 131 -17.42 8.02 -4.99
C VAL A 131 -16.19 8.76 -5.48
N HIS A 132 -16.40 9.82 -6.26
CA HIS A 132 -15.34 10.66 -6.75
C HIS A 132 -14.58 11.23 -5.54
N LEU A 133 -13.24 11.11 -5.53
CA LEU A 133 -12.38 11.61 -4.44
C LEU A 133 -12.59 13.09 -4.10
N GLU A 134 -13.29 13.83 -4.97
CA GLU A 134 -13.72 15.22 -4.78
C GLU A 134 -14.64 15.43 -3.57
N GLU A 135 -15.27 14.38 -3.04
CA GLU A 135 -16.15 14.47 -1.87
C GLU A 135 -15.46 14.19 -0.53
N PHE A 136 -14.23 13.65 -0.53
CA PHE A 136 -13.47 13.36 0.70
C PHE A 136 -12.58 14.54 1.12
N ASN A 137 -13.18 15.72 1.23
CA ASN A 137 -12.54 16.87 1.84
C ASN A 137 -12.57 16.70 3.37
N LEU A 138 -11.43 16.36 3.95
CA LEU A 138 -11.24 16.24 5.39
C LEU A 138 -10.83 17.61 5.95
N THR A 139 -11.67 18.20 6.79
CA THR A 139 -11.39 19.51 7.41
C THR A 139 -10.98 19.34 8.87
N PHE A 140 -9.84 19.93 9.20
CA PHE A 140 -9.25 19.93 10.53
C PHE A 140 -9.67 21.17 11.30
N PHE A 141 -10.00 21.00 12.57
CA PHE A 141 -10.44 22.05 13.49
C PHE A 141 -9.65 21.98 14.79
N ASN A 142 -9.28 23.15 15.32
CA ASN A 142 -8.73 23.34 16.65
C ASN A 142 -9.85 23.83 17.57
N CYS A 143 -10.19 23.09 18.61
CA CYS A 143 -11.32 23.33 19.51
C CYS A 143 -10.87 23.52 20.96
N SER A 144 -11.58 24.35 21.71
CA SER A 144 -11.43 24.42 23.18
C SER A 144 -11.86 23.11 23.85
N PRO A 145 -11.18 22.69 24.93
CA PRO A 145 -11.50 21.45 25.64
C PRO A 145 -12.88 21.53 26.31
N GLY A 146 -13.63 20.42 26.29
CA GLY A 146 -14.91 20.31 27.00
C GLY A 146 -16.13 20.91 26.30
N TYR A 147 -16.03 21.28 25.01
CA TYR A 147 -17.18 21.66 24.21
C TYR A 147 -18.17 20.49 24.11
N ARG A 148 -19.37 20.66 24.66
CA ARG A 148 -20.46 19.67 24.60
C ARG A 148 -21.19 19.81 23.27
N TYR A 149 -20.85 18.94 22.34
CA TYR A 149 -21.53 18.83 21.06
C TYR A 149 -22.98 18.37 21.23
N THR A 150 -23.82 18.67 20.26
CA THR A 150 -25.03 17.86 20.03
C THR A 150 -24.60 16.43 19.72
N THR A 151 -25.34 15.42 20.21
CA THR A 151 -25.00 13.98 20.11
C THR A 151 -24.63 13.51 18.70
N GLN A 152 -25.11 14.22 17.67
CA GLN A 152 -24.91 13.91 16.25
C GLN A 152 -23.54 14.31 15.68
N LEU A 153 -22.84 15.30 16.26
CA LEU A 153 -21.48 15.72 15.84
C LEU A 153 -20.37 14.85 16.46
N ILE A 154 -20.67 14.19 17.59
CA ILE A 154 -19.73 13.28 18.27
C ILE A 154 -19.50 12.02 17.43
N SER A 155 -20.53 11.56 16.71
CA SER A 155 -20.46 10.33 15.91
C SER A 155 -19.69 10.47 14.61
N THR A 156 -19.58 11.68 14.04
CA THR A 156 -18.96 11.91 12.71
C THR A 156 -17.57 12.53 12.79
N SER A 157 -17.21 13.20 13.89
CA SER A 157 -15.87 13.79 14.02
C SER A 157 -14.83 12.83 14.59
N TYR A 158 -13.66 12.77 13.95
CA TYR A 158 -12.50 12.06 14.48
C TYR A 158 -11.75 12.96 15.45
N LYS A 159 -11.70 12.58 16.74
CA LYS A 159 -10.73 13.15 17.67
C LYS A 159 -9.32 12.70 17.27
N LEU A 160 -8.40 13.64 17.10
CA LEU A 160 -7.04 13.37 16.64
C LEU A 160 -6.07 13.50 17.81
N SER A 161 -5.91 12.40 18.54
CA SER A 161 -5.20 12.39 19.82
C SER A 161 -3.74 12.85 19.70
N CYS A 162 -3.09 12.52 18.58
CA CYS A 162 -1.70 12.87 18.30
C CYS A 162 -1.44 14.34 17.89
N LEU A 163 -2.50 15.15 17.73
CA LEU A 163 -2.42 16.58 17.41
C LEU A 163 -2.93 17.49 18.55
N GLY A 164 -3.69 16.94 19.50
CA GLY A 164 -4.17 17.67 20.67
C GLY A 164 -3.12 17.82 21.77
N ALA A 165 -3.38 18.73 22.71
CA ALA A 165 -2.56 18.92 23.90
C ALA A 165 -3.44 19.40 25.08
N PRO A 166 -2.93 19.44 26.32
CA PRO A 166 -3.67 20.08 27.41
C PRO A 166 -4.06 21.52 27.03
N GLY A 167 -5.36 21.82 27.05
CA GLY A 167 -5.88 23.15 26.71
C GLY A 167 -6.44 23.30 25.29
N TYR A 168 -6.28 22.32 24.39
CA TYR A 168 -6.98 22.30 23.10
C TYR A 168 -7.10 20.89 22.49
N GLU A 169 -8.14 20.69 21.69
CA GLU A 169 -8.41 19.44 20.99
C GLU A 169 -8.40 19.68 19.47
N VAL A 170 -7.79 18.75 18.73
CA VAL A 170 -7.86 18.76 17.27
C VAL A 170 -8.82 17.68 16.79
N ARG A 171 -9.73 18.05 15.89
CA ARG A 171 -10.70 17.14 15.27
C ARG A 171 -10.66 17.23 13.76
N ALA A 172 -11.06 16.16 13.10
CA ALA A 172 -11.26 16.13 11.65
C ALA A 172 -12.66 15.64 11.28
N ILE A 173 -13.24 16.26 10.25
CA ILE A 173 -14.61 16.01 9.77
C ILE A 173 -14.61 15.92 8.24
N TYR A 174 -15.30 14.94 7.67
CA TYR A 174 -15.46 14.85 6.21
C TYR A 174 -16.57 15.76 5.70
N ALA A 175 -16.36 16.40 4.55
CA ALA A 175 -17.34 17.30 3.95
C ALA A 175 -18.68 16.62 3.62
N GLY A 176 -18.69 15.35 3.19
CA GLY A 176 -19.94 14.60 2.97
C GLY A 176 -20.82 14.50 4.23
N GLU A 177 -20.21 14.43 5.41
CA GLU A 177 -20.92 14.41 6.69
C GLU A 177 -21.45 15.80 7.09
N ILE A 178 -20.89 16.88 6.52
CA ILE A 178 -21.36 18.26 6.73
C ILE A 178 -22.63 18.53 5.89
N ILE A 179 -22.73 17.93 4.69
CA ILE A 179 -23.79 18.19 3.71
C ILE A 179 -25.11 17.50 4.06
N ALA A 180 -25.10 16.42 4.84
CA ALA A 180 -26.29 15.68 5.29
C ALA A 180 -27.19 16.44 6.32
N GLY A 181 -27.25 17.77 6.24
CA GLY A 181 -28.09 18.64 7.09
C GLY A 181 -27.40 19.19 8.35
N LEU A 182 -26.09 19.01 8.51
CA LEU A 182 -25.33 19.45 9.69
C LEU A 182 -24.69 20.84 9.55
N GLY A 183 -24.70 21.44 8.35
CA GLY A 183 -24.13 22.76 8.09
C GLY A 183 -24.70 23.88 8.99
N GLU A 184 -25.97 23.78 9.38
CA GLU A 184 -26.62 24.75 10.30
C GLU A 184 -26.31 24.47 11.78
N ALA A 185 -25.95 23.23 12.15
CA ALA A 185 -25.53 22.84 13.50
C ALA A 185 -24.04 23.14 13.77
N LEU A 186 -23.25 23.40 12.72
CA LEU A 186 -21.83 23.78 12.79
C LEU A 186 -21.65 25.27 13.15
N ARG A 187 -22.35 25.78 14.18
CA ARG A 187 -21.81 26.92 14.93
C ARG A 187 -20.69 26.41 15.83
N LEU A 188 -19.55 26.09 15.21
CA LEU A 188 -18.30 25.81 15.90
C LEU A 188 -17.72 27.10 16.50
N THR A 189 -18.49 27.83 17.32
CA THR A 189 -18.03 29.08 17.95
C THR A 189 -16.79 28.86 18.82
N SER A 190 -16.59 27.63 19.28
CA SER A 190 -15.42 27.19 20.07
C SER A 190 -14.36 26.46 19.27
N CYS A 191 -14.48 26.36 17.93
CA CYS A 191 -13.43 25.78 17.08
C CYS A 191 -13.02 26.67 15.93
N ARG A 192 -11.72 26.70 15.65
CA ARG A 192 -11.12 27.38 14.51
C ARG A 192 -10.73 26.37 13.45
N LYS A 193 -11.13 26.59 12.20
CA LYS A 193 -10.64 25.81 11.06
C LYS A 193 -9.12 25.96 10.94
N ILE A 194 -8.41 24.83 10.85
CA ILE A 194 -6.98 24.77 10.59
C ILE A 194 -6.79 24.75 9.07
N GLN A 195 -7.24 23.68 8.41
CA GLN A 195 -7.05 23.44 6.98
C GLN A 195 -8.03 22.37 6.48
N THR A 196 -8.29 22.36 5.17
CA THR A 196 -8.99 21.28 4.49
C THR A 196 -8.01 20.54 3.58
N ILE A 197 -8.03 19.22 3.62
CA ILE A 197 -7.15 18.34 2.84
C ILE A 197 -8.01 17.33 2.10
N LYS A 198 -7.65 17.05 0.85
CA LYS A 198 -8.30 16.01 0.04
C LYS A 198 -7.60 14.68 0.27
N HIS A 199 -8.03 13.94 1.30
CA HIS A 199 -7.50 12.62 1.59
C HIS A 199 -8.52 11.74 2.31
N VAL A 200 -8.39 10.43 2.15
CA VAL A 200 -9.13 9.43 2.93
C VAL A 200 -8.25 8.96 4.07
N LEU A 201 -8.62 9.34 5.29
CA LEU A 201 -8.13 8.85 6.56
C LEU A 201 -8.97 7.62 6.97
N MET A 202 -8.33 6.46 7.13
CA MET A 202 -8.98 5.26 7.62
C MET A 202 -8.69 5.12 9.11
N ARG A 203 -9.72 4.82 9.91
CA ARG A 203 -9.57 4.56 11.35
C ARG A 203 -9.27 3.09 11.58
N GLY A 204 -8.25 2.80 12.37
CA GLY A 204 -8.00 1.45 12.87
C GLY A 204 -9.13 1.01 13.81
N SER A 205 -9.51 -0.27 13.77
CA SER A 205 -10.35 -0.85 14.83
C SER A 205 -9.54 -1.03 16.11
N ASP A 206 -10.19 -1.33 17.24
CA ASP A 206 -9.55 -1.45 18.57
C ASP A 206 -8.41 -2.49 18.65
N ASP A 207 -8.32 -3.42 17.68
CA ASP A 207 -7.23 -4.41 17.57
C ASP A 207 -6.01 -3.90 16.77
N HIS A 208 -6.07 -2.68 16.24
CA HIS A 208 -4.98 -2.08 15.48
C HIS A 208 -4.14 -1.19 16.39
N GLN A 209 -2.83 -1.46 16.43
CA GLN A 209 -1.82 -0.67 17.16
C GLN A 209 -1.81 0.83 16.78
N TYR A 210 -2.45 1.23 15.68
CA TYR A 210 -2.43 2.58 15.12
C TYR A 210 -3.83 3.17 15.03
N GLU A 211 -3.98 4.43 15.44
CA GLU A 211 -5.27 5.13 15.48
C GLU A 211 -5.81 5.34 14.05
N PHE A 212 -4.92 5.69 13.12
CA PHE A 212 -5.23 5.96 11.72
C PHE A 212 -4.19 5.38 10.78
N PHE A 213 -4.63 5.01 9.59
CA PHE A 213 -3.77 4.53 8.51
C PHE A 213 -4.21 5.12 7.15
N LEU A 214 -3.32 5.04 6.16
CA LEU A 214 -3.62 5.36 4.77
C LEU A 214 -3.62 4.09 3.96
N ARG A 215 -4.51 4.02 2.97
CA ARG A 215 -4.54 2.94 1.98
C ARG A 215 -4.08 3.49 0.64
N PHE A 216 -3.06 2.85 0.06
CA PHE A 216 -2.63 3.14 -1.30
C PHE A 216 -2.84 1.94 -2.19
N SER A 217 -3.22 2.21 -3.44
CA SER A 217 -3.32 1.21 -4.49
C SER A 217 -2.25 1.39 -5.55
N TRP A 218 -2.04 0.33 -6.32
CA TRP A 218 -1.23 0.38 -7.54
C TRP A 218 -2.01 -0.25 -8.70
N SER A 219 -1.76 0.26 -9.91
CA SER A 219 -2.37 -0.22 -11.15
C SER A 219 -1.44 -1.12 -11.94
N LEU A 220 -0.13 -0.81 -11.92
CA LEU A 220 0.92 -1.58 -12.55
C LEU A 220 1.88 -2.15 -11.49
N PRO A 221 2.38 -3.37 -11.66
CA PRO A 221 1.94 -4.34 -12.68
C PRO A 221 0.53 -4.86 -12.42
N ILE A 222 -0.15 -5.29 -13.48
CA ILE A 222 -1.49 -5.87 -13.39
C ILE A 222 -1.35 -7.33 -12.99
N CYS A 223 -1.52 -7.59 -11.69
CA CYS A 223 -1.44 -8.93 -11.10
C CYS A 223 -2.80 -9.43 -10.59
N ARG A 224 -3.82 -8.56 -10.49
CA ARG A 224 -5.17 -8.88 -10.01
C ARG A 224 -5.76 -10.14 -10.65
N SER A 225 -5.67 -10.26 -11.97
CA SER A 225 -6.21 -11.41 -12.71
C SER A 225 -5.54 -12.73 -12.33
N CYS A 226 -4.21 -12.72 -12.14
CA CYS A 226 -3.48 -13.90 -11.67
C CYS A 226 -3.95 -14.30 -10.26
N GLU A 227 -4.07 -13.33 -9.35
CA GLU A 227 -4.48 -13.56 -7.97
C GLU A 227 -5.93 -14.07 -7.85
N GLU A 228 -6.82 -13.59 -8.73
CA GLU A 228 -8.21 -14.07 -8.82
C GLU A 228 -8.30 -15.54 -9.26
N LEU A 229 -7.37 -15.99 -10.10
CA LEU A 229 -7.23 -17.38 -10.52
C LEU A 229 -6.48 -18.25 -9.50
N GLY A 230 -6.08 -17.70 -8.35
CA GLY A 230 -5.25 -18.40 -7.36
C GLY A 230 -3.80 -18.61 -7.80
N MET A 231 -3.38 -17.96 -8.88
CA MET A 231 -2.02 -17.97 -9.41
C MET A 231 -1.21 -16.82 -8.80
N ARG A 232 0.11 -16.81 -9.05
CA ARG A 232 0.98 -15.67 -8.71
C ARG A 232 1.46 -14.95 -9.95
N CYS A 233 1.84 -13.69 -9.75
CA CYS A 233 2.38 -12.81 -10.78
C CYS A 233 3.91 -12.76 -10.66
N ARG A 234 4.63 -12.78 -11.79
CA ARG A 234 6.09 -12.58 -11.82
C ARG A 234 6.51 -11.73 -13.01
N LEU A 235 7.75 -11.25 -12.98
CA LEU A 235 8.37 -10.56 -14.10
C LEU A 235 8.64 -11.56 -15.23
N LYS A 236 8.18 -11.24 -16.44
CA LYS A 236 8.47 -12.02 -17.66
C LYS A 236 9.67 -11.46 -18.39
N ASN A 237 9.70 -10.15 -18.58
CA ASN A 237 10.77 -9.47 -19.32
C ASN A 237 10.98 -8.04 -18.82
N TRP A 238 12.23 -7.59 -18.89
CA TRP A 238 12.64 -6.22 -18.58
C TRP A 238 12.41 -5.33 -19.79
N THR A 239 11.20 -4.79 -19.89
CA THR A 239 10.80 -3.75 -20.86
C THR A 239 10.40 -2.47 -20.13
N ILE A 240 10.04 -1.40 -20.86
CA ILE A 240 9.55 -0.14 -20.28
C ILE A 240 8.11 0.09 -20.76
N PRO A 241 7.06 -0.14 -19.93
CA PRO A 241 7.09 -0.73 -18.59
C PRO A 241 7.39 -2.24 -18.61
N PRO A 242 7.83 -2.85 -17.49
CA PRO A 242 8.14 -4.28 -17.45
C PRO A 242 6.90 -5.16 -17.66
N ILE A 243 7.07 -6.25 -18.43
CA ILE A 243 5.99 -7.21 -18.72
C ILE A 243 5.94 -8.27 -17.62
N THR A 244 4.72 -8.60 -17.20
CA THR A 244 4.44 -9.63 -16.19
C THR A 244 3.66 -10.81 -16.76
N GLU A 245 3.75 -11.95 -16.08
CA GLU A 245 2.99 -13.16 -16.42
C GLU A 245 2.46 -13.86 -15.15
N CYS A 246 1.40 -14.65 -15.32
CA CYS A 246 0.89 -15.52 -14.26
C CYS A 246 1.65 -16.85 -14.26
N PHE A 247 1.89 -17.41 -13.07
CA PHE A 247 2.48 -18.73 -12.89
C PHE A 247 1.81 -19.48 -11.74
N ASN A 248 1.76 -20.81 -11.86
CA ASN A 248 1.21 -21.66 -10.82
C ASN A 248 2.20 -21.83 -9.68
N THR A 249 1.71 -21.75 -8.44
CA THR A 249 2.52 -22.03 -7.24
C THR A 249 2.53 -23.50 -6.86
N THR A 250 1.65 -24.28 -7.45
CA THR A 250 1.59 -25.73 -7.30
C THR A 250 2.35 -26.39 -8.44
N ASN A 251 3.65 -26.61 -8.26
CA ASN A 251 4.33 -27.69 -8.98
C ASN A 251 3.81 -29.03 -8.44
N LYS A 252 2.61 -29.44 -8.86
CA LYS A 252 2.42 -30.86 -9.17
C LYS A 252 2.96 -30.97 -10.59
N PRO A 253 4.01 -31.76 -10.87
CA PRO A 253 4.44 -31.94 -12.24
C PRO A 253 3.22 -32.45 -13.03
N ASP A 254 2.91 -31.79 -14.15
CA ASP A 254 1.94 -32.27 -15.12
C ASP A 254 2.42 -33.62 -15.67
N LEU A 255 2.13 -34.69 -14.92
CA LEU A 255 2.18 -36.07 -15.37
C LEU A 255 0.85 -36.43 -16.07
N LEU A 256 0.37 -35.55 -16.97
CA LEU A 256 -0.67 -35.89 -17.94
C LEU A 256 -0.44 -35.12 -19.25
N ALA A 257 0.80 -35.12 -19.73
CA ALA A 257 1.12 -34.84 -21.13
C ALA A 257 2.22 -35.79 -21.62
N LYS A 258 2.03 -37.09 -21.38
CA LYS A 258 2.69 -38.20 -22.08
C LYS A 258 1.98 -39.50 -21.69
N GLY A 259 1.11 -39.97 -22.57
CA GLY A 259 0.46 -41.27 -22.40
C GLY A 259 -0.66 -41.51 -23.39
N MET A 260 -0.27 -42.03 -24.57
CA MET A 260 -1.06 -42.76 -25.58
C MET A 260 -2.15 -41.99 -26.34
#